data_AF-A0A2M8GGC1-F1
#
_entry.id   AF-A0A2M8GGC1-F1
#
_cell.length_a   1.000
_cell.length_b   1.000
_cell.length_c   1.000
_cell.angle_alpha   90.00
_cell.angle_beta   90.00
_cell.angle_gamma   90.00
#
_symmetry.space_group_name_H-M   'P 1'
#
loop_
_entity.id
_entity.type
_entity.pdbx_description
1 polymer ?
#
loop_
_entity_poly.entity_id
_entity_poly.type
_entity_poly.pdbx_seq_one_letter_code
_entity_poly.pdbx_strand_id
1 'polypeptide(L)'
;MSFQRGFFVGKVQILPPTLMKALLFNCNNFKWGSPKLESNTESKENCLLVLLCCEIGDTNKKSKELARRIKQLNKKRFNKNQLILFPFAHLSNQIMDSKLASKIIKQTVQNLSFNFNVVMLPFNKNKGLIMNLSEKNDDVSFINY
;
A
#
# COMPACT_ATOMS: atom_id res chain seq x y z
N MET A 1 -25.82 51.94 -18.21
CA MET A 1 -24.45 51.47 -17.90
C MET A 1 -24.44 51.10 -16.43
N SER A 2 -24.63 49.83 -16.11
CA SER A 2 -24.76 49.36 -14.72
C SER A 2 -24.10 47.99 -14.62
N PHE A 3 -22.99 47.94 -13.87
CA PHE A 3 -22.09 46.80 -13.73
C PHE A 3 -22.79 45.60 -13.08
N GLN A 4 -22.75 44.43 -13.74
CA GLN A 4 -23.03 43.15 -13.11
C GLN A 4 -21.84 42.76 -12.21
N ARG A 5 -22.07 42.63 -10.89
CA ARG A 5 -21.11 42.02 -9.97
C ARG A 5 -21.22 40.51 -10.10
N GLY A 6 -20.32 39.91 -10.87
CA GLY A 6 -20.11 38.47 -10.90
C GLY A 6 -19.49 38.00 -9.58
N PHE A 7 -20.28 37.31 -8.76
CA PHE A 7 -19.74 36.47 -7.70
C PHE A 7 -19.18 35.20 -8.33
N PHE A 8 -17.86 35.10 -8.45
CA PHE A 8 -17.19 33.82 -8.66
C PHE A 8 -17.31 33.00 -7.36
N VAL A 9 -18.40 32.24 -7.24
CA VAL A 9 -18.47 31.12 -6.32
C VAL A 9 -17.58 30.04 -6.92
N GLY A 10 -16.31 30.03 -6.52
CA GLY A 10 -15.40 28.94 -6.84
C GLY A 10 -16.08 27.63 -6.44
N LYS A 11 -16.31 26.75 -7.42
CA LYS A 11 -16.74 25.38 -7.14
C LYS A 11 -15.68 24.77 -6.23
N VAL A 12 -15.98 24.62 -4.94
CA VAL A 12 -15.27 23.69 -4.08
C VAL A 12 -15.58 22.31 -4.67
N GLN A 13 -14.70 21.83 -5.52
CA GLN A 13 -14.73 20.46 -6.00
C GLN A 13 -14.40 19.61 -4.78
N ILE A 14 -15.44 19.11 -4.11
CA ILE A 14 -15.30 18.05 -3.13
C ILE A 14 -14.75 16.87 -3.94
N LEU A 15 -13.44 16.67 -3.86
CA LEU A 15 -12.80 15.52 -4.47
C LEU A 15 -13.53 14.27 -3.96
N PRO A 16 -13.81 13.27 -4.82
CA PRO A 16 -14.36 12.00 -4.35
C PRO A 16 -13.47 11.49 -3.20
N PRO A 17 -14.04 10.76 -2.22
CA PRO A 17 -13.25 10.27 -1.08
C PRO A 17 -12.02 9.57 -1.64
N THR A 18 -10.87 10.18 -1.41
CA THR A 18 -9.57 9.74 -1.90
C THR A 18 -9.25 8.43 -1.26
N LEU A 19 -8.77 7.48 -2.07
CA LEU A 19 -8.81 6.08 -1.72
C LEU A 19 -7.37 5.54 -1.58
N MET A 20 -6.99 5.10 -0.39
CA MET A 20 -5.78 4.32 -0.17
C MET A 20 -5.78 3.10 -1.10
N LYS A 21 -4.70 2.92 -1.85
CA LYS A 21 -4.59 1.81 -2.82
C LYS A 21 -3.61 0.76 -2.33
N ALA A 22 -4.03 -0.49 -2.40
CA ALA A 22 -3.18 -1.62 -2.11
C ALA A 22 -3.25 -2.68 -3.21
N LEU A 23 -2.10 -3.19 -3.61
CA LEU A 23 -1.98 -4.34 -4.51
C LEU A 23 -1.31 -5.49 -3.74
N LEU A 24 -2.01 -6.62 -3.65
CA LEU A 24 -1.60 -7.78 -2.89
C LEU A 24 -1.11 -8.85 -3.85
N PHE A 25 0.04 -9.45 -3.55
CA PHE A 25 0.62 -10.57 -4.28
C PHE A 25 0.85 -11.75 -3.35
N ASN A 26 0.32 -12.91 -3.75
CA ASN A 26 0.60 -14.19 -3.13
C ASN A 26 1.95 -14.70 -3.62
N CYS A 27 2.99 -14.54 -2.82
CA CYS A 27 4.36 -14.87 -3.21
C CYS A 27 4.82 -16.20 -2.60
N ASN A 28 5.38 -17.07 -3.44
CA ASN A 28 6.17 -18.20 -2.99
C ASN A 28 7.53 -17.72 -2.47
N ASN A 29 8.14 -16.75 -3.14
CA ASN A 29 9.37 -16.10 -2.70
C ASN A 29 9.37 -14.62 -3.12
N PHE A 30 9.83 -13.74 -2.24
CA PHE A 30 10.06 -12.34 -2.51
C PHE A 30 11.47 -11.95 -2.08
N LYS A 31 12.25 -11.37 -2.99
CA LYS A 31 13.60 -10.85 -2.72
C LYS A 31 13.67 -9.36 -2.94
N TRP A 32 14.38 -8.64 -2.07
CA TRP A 32 14.61 -7.21 -2.20
C TRP A 32 16.05 -6.85 -1.80
N GLY A 33 16.67 -5.93 -2.55
CA GLY A 33 18.06 -5.54 -2.26
C GLY A 33 18.75 -4.89 -3.44
N SER A 34 20.08 -4.84 -3.38
CA SER A 34 20.90 -4.39 -4.49
C SER A 34 21.22 -5.58 -5.39
N PRO A 35 20.69 -5.66 -6.63
CA PRO A 35 20.91 -6.83 -7.50
C PRO A 35 22.38 -7.03 -7.90
N LYS A 36 23.23 -6.01 -7.71
CA LYS A 36 24.67 -6.06 -7.99
C LYS A 36 25.50 -6.74 -6.89
N LEU A 37 24.95 -6.91 -5.69
CA LEU A 37 25.63 -7.57 -4.57
C LEU A 37 24.66 -8.56 -3.92
N GLU A 38 24.83 -9.84 -4.22
CA GLU A 38 23.99 -10.91 -3.64
C GLU A 38 23.97 -10.86 -2.11
N SER A 39 25.09 -10.49 -1.48
CA SER A 39 25.24 -10.34 -0.02
C SER A 39 24.34 -9.26 0.61
N ASN A 40 23.77 -8.35 -0.18
CA ASN A 40 22.84 -7.30 0.27
C ASN A 40 21.40 -7.56 -0.19
N THR A 41 21.07 -8.81 -0.48
CA THR A 41 19.72 -9.22 -0.88
C THR A 41 19.04 -9.93 0.29
N GLU A 42 17.93 -9.38 0.73
CA GLU A 42 17.06 -10.02 1.71
C GLU A 42 15.98 -10.82 0.97
N SER A 43 15.49 -11.90 1.58
CA SER A 43 14.44 -12.72 0.99
C SER A 43 13.43 -13.22 2.01
N LYS A 44 12.22 -13.51 1.52
CA LYS A 44 11.15 -14.07 2.32
C LYS A 44 10.34 -15.07 1.50
N GLU A 45 10.23 -16.27 2.03
CA GLU A 45 9.41 -17.32 1.45
C GLU A 45 7.97 -17.26 1.98
N ASN A 46 7.05 -17.79 1.18
CA ASN A 46 5.64 -18.00 1.52
C ASN A 46 4.99 -16.78 2.20
N CYS A 47 5.02 -15.64 1.51
CA CYS A 47 4.59 -14.36 2.06
C CYS A 47 3.51 -13.68 1.23
N LEU A 48 2.77 -12.79 1.87
CA LEU A 48 1.85 -11.86 1.22
C LEU A 48 2.58 -10.53 1.04
N LEU A 49 2.88 -10.15 -0.20
CA LEU A 49 3.40 -8.82 -0.50
C LEU A 49 2.23 -7.85 -0.67
N VAL A 50 2.31 -6.68 -0.03
CA VAL A 50 1.34 -5.60 -0.11
C VAL A 50 2.06 -4.35 -0.58
N LEU A 51 1.84 -3.99 -1.85
CA LEU A 51 2.21 -2.67 -2.36
C LEU A 51 1.18 -1.67 -1.86
N LEU A 52 1.63 -0.61 -1.18
CA LEU A 52 0.73 0.36 -0.55
C LEU A 52 1.02 1.78 -1.04
N CYS A 53 -0.02 2.47 -1.51
CA CYS A 53 0.02 3.89 -1.83
C CYS A 53 -0.99 4.65 -0.96
N CYS A 54 -0.51 5.67 -0.24
CA CYS A 54 -1.36 6.59 0.50
C CYS A 54 -1.74 7.78 -0.39
N GLU A 55 -3.03 8.11 -0.44
CA GLU A 55 -3.58 9.21 -1.21
C GLU A 55 -3.92 10.43 -0.32
N ILE A 56 -3.94 11.62 -0.92
CA ILE A 56 -4.29 12.88 -0.24
C ILE A 56 -5.66 12.74 0.42
N GLY A 57 -5.75 12.77 1.75
CA GLY A 57 -7.03 12.63 2.47
C GLY A 57 -7.19 11.31 3.22
N ASP A 58 -6.25 10.37 3.06
CA ASP A 58 -6.19 9.18 3.90
C ASP A 58 -6.01 9.53 5.38
N THR A 59 -6.60 8.70 6.23
CA THR A 59 -6.59 8.90 7.69
C THR A 59 -6.19 7.63 8.43
N ASN A 60 -5.92 7.76 9.73
CA ASN A 60 -5.70 6.63 10.64
C ASN A 60 -6.90 5.66 10.71
N LYS A 61 -8.11 6.11 10.34
CA LYS A 61 -9.28 5.23 10.24
C LYS A 61 -9.14 4.30 9.03
N LYS A 62 -8.68 4.83 7.90
CA LYS A 62 -8.42 4.08 6.67
C LYS A 62 -7.36 3.00 6.86
N SER A 63 -6.29 3.27 7.62
CA SER A 63 -5.27 2.26 7.92
C SER A 63 -5.84 1.03 8.66
N LYS A 64 -6.79 1.24 9.59
CA LYS A 64 -7.48 0.15 10.29
C LYS A 64 -8.43 -0.62 9.36
N GLU A 65 -9.16 0.07 8.50
CA GLU A 65 -10.06 -0.54 7.52
C GLU A 65 -9.28 -1.40 6.52
N LEU A 66 -8.19 -0.87 5.97
CA LEU A 66 -7.29 -1.61 5.08
C LEU A 66 -6.73 -2.87 5.77
N ALA A 67 -6.20 -2.74 6.99
CA ALA A 67 -5.64 -3.88 7.72
C ALA A 67 -6.69 -5.00 7.95
N ARG A 68 -7.93 -4.63 8.30
CA ARG A 68 -9.04 -5.57 8.41
C ARG A 68 -9.35 -6.26 7.08
N ARG A 69 -9.35 -5.52 5.97
CA ARG A 69 -9.59 -6.12 4.64
C ARG A 69 -8.49 -7.08 4.24
N ILE A 70 -7.23 -6.69 4.39
CA ILE A 70 -6.06 -7.54 4.11
C ILE A 70 -6.18 -8.84 4.91
N LYS A 71 -6.50 -8.77 6.20
CA LYS A 71 -6.75 -9.95 7.04
C LYS A 71 -7.86 -10.84 6.51
N GLN A 72 -9.00 -10.26 6.13
CA GLN A 72 -10.14 -11.02 5.59
C GLN A 72 -9.78 -11.71 4.28
N LEU A 73 -9.12 -11.02 3.35
CA LEU A 73 -8.68 -11.60 2.08
C LEU A 73 -7.64 -12.69 2.29
N ASN A 74 -6.67 -12.47 3.17
CA ASN A 74 -5.68 -13.48 3.52
C ASN A 74 -6.32 -14.75 4.06
N LYS A 75 -7.26 -14.65 5.01
CA LYS A 75 -7.97 -15.82 5.55
C LYS A 75 -8.78 -16.57 4.50
N LYS A 76 -9.34 -15.85 3.51
CA LYS A 76 -10.19 -16.44 2.48
C LYS A 76 -9.40 -17.05 1.31
N ARG A 77 -8.23 -16.50 0.98
CA ARG A 77 -7.53 -16.79 -0.29
C ARG A 77 -6.09 -17.25 -0.13
N PHE A 78 -5.28 -16.51 0.62
CA PHE A 78 -3.82 -16.68 0.56
C PHE A 78 -3.24 -17.53 1.70
N ASN A 79 -3.89 -17.49 2.86
CA ASN A 79 -3.50 -18.17 4.10
C ASN A 79 -2.01 -17.99 4.48
N LYS A 80 -1.53 -16.74 4.49
CA LYS A 80 -0.15 -16.39 4.83
C LYS A 80 -0.02 -15.86 6.25
N ASN A 81 1.10 -16.20 6.90
CA ASN A 81 1.50 -15.64 8.19
C ASN A 81 2.53 -14.50 8.04
N GLN A 82 3.33 -14.53 6.97
CA GLN A 82 4.34 -13.52 6.67
C GLN A 82 3.74 -12.47 5.74
N LEU A 83 3.92 -11.19 6.08
CA LEU A 83 3.45 -10.07 5.26
C LEU A 83 4.59 -9.09 5.03
N ILE A 84 4.79 -8.70 3.77
CA ILE A 84 5.72 -7.64 3.40
C ILE A 84 4.91 -6.44 2.99
N LEU A 85 5.11 -5.31 3.67
CA LEU A 85 4.48 -4.06 3.30
C LEU A 85 5.51 -3.18 2.59
N PHE A 86 5.26 -2.90 1.31
CA PHE A 86 6.14 -2.11 0.48
C PHE A 86 5.46 -0.80 0.05
N PRO A 87 5.92 0.35 0.55
CA PRO A 87 5.43 1.65 0.09
C PRO A 87 5.71 1.84 -1.40
N PHE A 88 4.66 2.08 -2.20
CA PHE A 88 4.75 2.13 -3.65
C PHE A 88 3.85 3.24 -4.22
N ALA A 89 4.45 4.39 -4.51
CA ALA A 89 3.74 5.60 -4.91
C ALA A 89 3.01 5.48 -6.27
N HIS A 90 3.50 4.63 -7.18
CA HIS A 90 3.01 4.53 -8.55
C HIS A 90 1.60 3.90 -8.71
N LEU A 91 0.93 3.51 -7.61
CA LEU A 91 -0.47 3.06 -7.69
C LEU A 91 -1.46 4.23 -7.87
N SER A 92 -1.02 5.47 -7.71
CA SER A 92 -1.90 6.63 -7.77
C SER A 92 -1.21 7.88 -8.33
N ASN A 93 -2.03 8.77 -8.87
CA ASN A 93 -1.66 10.14 -9.23
C ASN A 93 -2.01 11.16 -8.12
N GLN A 94 -2.68 10.74 -7.04
CA GLN A 94 -3.15 11.59 -5.94
C GLN A 94 -2.34 11.34 -4.66
N ILE A 95 -1.02 11.25 -4.77
CA ILE A 95 -0.12 10.76 -3.71
C ILE A 95 -0.05 11.76 -2.54
N MET A 96 -0.15 11.24 -1.31
CA MET A 96 0.02 12.01 -0.08
C MET A 96 1.47 12.46 0.13
N ASP A 97 1.67 13.59 0.83
CA ASP A 97 3.01 14.00 1.30
C ASP A 97 3.74 12.89 2.07
N SER A 98 5.03 12.77 1.83
CA SER A 98 5.90 11.72 2.38
C SER A 98 5.88 11.59 3.90
N LYS A 99 5.80 12.69 4.65
CA LYS A 99 5.81 12.67 6.12
C LYS A 99 4.50 12.09 6.64
N LEU A 100 3.38 12.52 6.07
CA LEU A 100 2.05 12.03 6.43
C LEU A 100 1.87 10.57 6.00
N ALA A 101 2.28 10.23 4.78
CA ALA A 101 2.24 8.85 4.27
C ALA A 101 3.05 7.91 5.17
N SER A 102 4.26 8.31 5.59
CA SER A 102 5.08 7.52 6.53
C SER A 102 4.36 7.24 7.85
N LYS A 103 3.65 8.24 8.40
CA LYS A 103 2.87 8.08 9.64
C LYS A 103 1.74 7.07 9.45
N ILE A 104 0.97 7.18 8.36
CA ILE A 104 -0.14 6.27 8.07
C ILE A 104 0.36 4.84 7.82
N ILE A 105 1.43 4.70 7.04
CA ILE A 105 2.06 3.39 6.76
C ILE A 105 2.51 2.70 8.06
N LYS A 106 3.18 3.42 8.97
CA LYS A 106 3.61 2.87 10.27
C LYS A 106 2.41 2.39 11.10
N GLN A 107 1.30 3.11 11.06
CA GLN A 107 0.07 2.66 11.73
C GLN A 107 -0.55 1.44 11.06
N THR A 108 -0.55 1.37 9.72
CA THR A 108 -0.98 0.18 8.98
C THR A 108 -0.15 -1.03 9.39
N VAL A 109 1.17 -0.88 9.52
CA VAL A 109 2.06 -1.92 10.02
C VAL A 109 1.66 -2.37 11.44
N GLN A 110 1.50 -1.43 12.38
CA GLN A 110 1.06 -1.76 13.74
C GLN A 110 -0.26 -2.54 13.75
N ASN A 111 -1.25 -2.12 12.96
CA ASN A 111 -2.54 -2.81 12.86
C ASN A 111 -2.42 -4.22 12.25
N LEU A 112 -1.48 -4.43 11.32
CA LEU A 112 -1.24 -5.73 10.69
C LEU A 112 -0.43 -6.67 11.58
N SER A 113 0.49 -6.14 12.40
CA SER A 113 1.34 -6.95 13.29
C SER A 113 0.57 -7.77 14.34
N PHE A 114 -0.69 -7.44 14.63
CA PHE A 114 -1.56 -8.26 15.46
C PHE A 114 -1.93 -9.61 14.84
N ASN A 115 -1.76 -9.78 13.52
CA ASN A 115 -2.18 -10.98 12.79
C ASN A 115 -1.11 -11.55 11.87
N PHE A 116 -0.03 -10.82 11.63
CA PHE A 116 1.03 -11.19 10.69
C PHE A 116 2.40 -10.92 11.29
N ASN A 117 3.40 -11.67 10.85
CA ASN A 117 4.79 -11.25 10.97
C ASN A 117 5.08 -10.25 9.83
N VAL A 118 5.09 -8.96 10.16
CA VAL A 118 5.16 -7.87 9.18
C VAL A 118 6.59 -7.36 9.01
N VAL A 119 7.07 -7.35 7.77
CA VAL A 119 8.29 -6.64 7.37
C VAL A 119 7.89 -5.40 6.57
N MET A 120 8.24 -4.21 7.08
CA MET A 120 8.05 -2.96 6.33
C MET A 120 9.33 -2.63 5.57
N LEU A 121 9.25 -2.53 4.25
CA LEU A 121 10.38 -2.05 3.46
C LEU A 121 10.60 -0.55 3.67
N PRO A 122 11.85 -0.08 3.63
CA PRO A 122 12.16 1.33 3.84
C PRO A 122 11.50 2.18 2.75
N PHE A 123 10.86 3.26 3.20
CA PHE A 123 10.32 4.31 2.33
C PHE A 123 11.47 4.99 1.57
N ASN A 124 11.27 5.30 0.28
CA ASN A 124 12.22 6.04 -0.58
C ASN A 124 13.61 5.41 -0.82
N LYS A 125 13.77 4.08 -0.73
CA LYS A 125 15.01 3.42 -1.20
C LYS A 125 14.74 2.65 -2.49
N ASN A 126 15.48 3.00 -3.55
CA ASN A 126 15.50 2.20 -4.78
C ASN A 126 16.15 0.85 -4.47
N LYS A 127 15.36 -0.22 -4.49
CA LYS A 127 15.82 -1.60 -4.38
C LYS A 127 15.32 -2.38 -5.59
N GLY A 128 16.15 -3.26 -6.11
CA GLY A 128 15.70 -4.28 -7.06
C GLY A 128 14.78 -5.26 -6.35
N LEU A 129 13.70 -5.67 -7.02
CA LEU A 129 12.69 -6.57 -6.49
C LEU A 129 12.57 -7.77 -7.42
N ILE A 130 12.55 -8.96 -6.84
CA ILE A 130 12.28 -10.20 -7.55
C ILE A 130 11.10 -10.88 -6.85
N MET A 131 10.06 -11.16 -7.62
CA MET A 131 8.82 -11.73 -7.11
C MET A 131 8.56 -13.05 -7.82
N ASN A 132 8.50 -14.15 -7.07
CA ASN A 132 8.04 -15.44 -7.54
C ASN A 132 6.63 -15.65 -6.99
N LEU A 133 5.64 -15.51 -7.86
CA LEU A 133 4.23 -15.68 -7.51
C LEU A 133 3.91 -17.17 -7.29
N SER A 134 2.78 -17.45 -6.65
CA SER A 134 2.21 -18.79 -6.67
C SER A 134 1.78 -19.17 -8.09
N GLU A 135 1.37 -20.43 -8.28
CA GLU A 135 0.78 -20.92 -9.53
C GLU A 135 -0.75 -21.04 -9.42
N LYS A 136 -1.36 -20.49 -8.36
CA LYS A 136 -2.79 -20.66 -8.09
C LYS A 136 -3.56 -19.50 -8.73
N ASN A 137 -4.75 -19.74 -9.25
CA ASN A 137 -5.54 -18.73 -9.98
C ASN A 137 -5.97 -17.47 -9.18
N ASP A 138 -5.47 -17.25 -7.96
CA ASP A 138 -5.82 -16.16 -7.04
C ASP A 138 -4.61 -15.31 -6.62
N ASP A 139 -3.54 -15.20 -7.41
CA ASP A 139 -2.27 -14.69 -6.87
C ASP A 139 -2.13 -13.17 -6.76
N VAL A 140 -3.09 -12.41 -7.29
CA VAL A 140 -3.08 -10.96 -7.25
C VAL A 140 -4.44 -10.42 -6.82
N SER A 141 -4.47 -9.39 -5.97
CA SER A 141 -5.71 -8.69 -5.63
C SER A 141 -5.47 -7.19 -5.47
N PHE A 142 -6.25 -6.38 -6.19
CA PHE A 142 -6.25 -4.93 -6.06
C PHE A 142 -7.37 -4.46 -5.13
N ILE A 143 -7.04 -3.50 -4.28
CA ILE A 143 -7.93 -2.95 -3.26
C ILE A 143 -7.84 -1.42 -3.34
N ASN A 144 -9.00 -0.77 -3.32
CA ASN A 144 -9.13 0.69 -3.36
C ASN A 144 -10.06 1.14 -2.21
N TYR A 145 -9.61 2.05 -1.33
CA TYR A 145 -10.34 2.39 -0.09
C TYR A 145 -10.37 3.83 0.37
#